data_AF-A0A383DHK4-F1
#
_entry.id   AF-A0A383DHK4-F1
#
_cell.length_a   1.000
_cell.length_b   1.000
_cell.length_c   1.000
_cell.angle_alpha   90.00
_cell.angle_beta   90.00
_cell.angle_gamma   90.00
#
_symmetry.space_group_name_H-M   'P 1'
#
loop_
_entity.id
_entity.type
_entity.pdbx_description
1 polymer ?
#
loop_
_entity_poly.entity_id
_entity_poly.type
_entity_poly.pdbx_seq_one_letter_code
_entity_poly.pdbx_strand_id
1 'polypeptide(L)'
;GFVSLSTEIWLRQVRPLAVGTMIVAAFYTLFKLRTSLFQGISRAVNDLQAAKSGGKQPNRLNLDLDFTKTGIAIVVLAVPLLGLYWYFSQSLPGALLLTVVMIVLGFLFAAVAGYLVGLLGSSNNPISGLTLSTLLISAILMVGIGVTGQAGVLAVLGVAGVVCCAAGIAGDMLQDLKVGHILGGTPWKMELAEIIGVTIAALVLIWPMIVLDRVYEIGSAELPAPQAGLMALMS
;
A
#
# COMPACT_ATOMS: atom_id res chain seq x y z
N GLY A 1 -23.22 12.11 34.61
CA GLY A 1 -22.62 11.03 35.42
C GLY A 1 -21.20 10.75 34.95
N PHE A 2 -20.40 9.98 35.69
CA PHE A 2 -19.00 9.73 35.30
C PHE A 2 -18.85 9.10 33.90
N VAL A 3 -19.83 8.30 33.46
CA VAL A 3 -19.87 7.73 32.10
C VAL A 3 -20.10 8.78 31.00
N SER A 4 -20.93 9.81 31.26
CA SER A 4 -21.13 10.88 30.28
C SER A 4 -19.90 11.78 30.19
N LEU A 5 -19.26 12.05 31.33
CA LEU A 5 -18.01 12.82 31.40
C LEU A 5 -16.84 12.09 30.71
N SER A 6 -16.69 10.78 30.91
CA SER A 6 -15.65 10.00 30.24
C SER A 6 -15.86 9.96 28.73
N THR A 7 -17.10 9.82 28.27
CA THR A 7 -17.45 9.85 26.84
C THR A 7 -17.14 11.21 26.22
N GLU A 8 -17.44 12.30 26.93
CA GLU A 8 -17.16 13.65 26.45
C GLU A 8 -15.65 13.93 26.35
N ILE A 9 -14.86 13.55 27.36
CA ILE A 9 -13.39 13.66 27.33
C ILE A 9 -12.80 12.82 26.19
N TRP A 10 -13.31 11.59 26.00
CA TRP A 10 -12.87 10.71 24.92
C TRP A 10 -13.11 11.34 23.54
N LEU A 11 -14.31 11.85 23.30
CA LEU A 11 -14.70 12.44 22.01
C LEU A 11 -13.98 13.77 21.74
N ARG A 12 -13.82 14.63 22.74
CA ARG A 12 -13.33 16.01 22.57
C ARG A 12 -11.83 16.19 22.78
N GLN A 13 -11.17 15.32 23.53
CA GLN A 13 -9.75 15.46 23.86
C GLN A 13 -8.91 14.30 23.34
N VAL A 14 -9.29 13.05 23.68
CA VAL A 14 -8.47 11.88 23.36
C VAL A 14 -8.45 11.62 21.85
N ARG A 15 -9.61 11.64 21.19
CA ARG A 15 -9.69 11.43 19.73
C ARG A 15 -8.92 12.48 18.92
N PRO A 16 -9.11 13.80 19.11
CA PRO A 16 -8.34 14.80 18.38
C PRO A 16 -6.83 14.73 18.64
N LEU A 17 -6.42 14.42 19.88
CA LEU A 17 -5.01 14.21 20.20
C LEU A 17 -4.43 13.01 19.44
N ALA A 18 -5.14 11.89 19.38
CA ALA A 18 -4.72 10.69 18.65
C ALA A 18 -4.60 10.95 17.13
N VAL A 19 -5.50 11.74 16.56
CA VAL A 19 -5.41 12.17 15.15
C VAL A 19 -4.17 13.05 14.94
N GLY A 20 -3.94 14.02 15.82
CA GLY A 20 -2.77 14.90 15.72
C GLY A 20 -1.44 14.15 15.82
N THR A 21 -1.30 13.23 16.77
CA THR A 21 -0.07 12.42 16.92
C THR A 21 0.14 11.49 15.74
N MET A 22 -0.93 10.94 15.16
CA MET A 22 -0.85 10.11 13.96
C MET A 22 -0.38 10.88 12.73
N ILE A 23 -0.89 12.09 12.51
CA ILE A 23 -0.43 12.97 11.42
C ILE A 23 1.06 13.28 11.59
N VAL A 24 1.49 13.66 12.80
CA VAL A 24 2.91 13.91 13.10
C VAL A 24 3.75 12.65 12.85
N ALA A 25 3.30 11.48 13.30
CA ALA A 25 3.99 10.22 13.09
C ALA A 25 4.11 9.84 11.60
N ALA A 26 3.10 10.16 10.79
CA ALA A 26 3.14 9.94 9.35
C ALA A 26 4.18 10.82 8.65
N PHE A 27 4.18 12.13 8.94
CA PHE A 27 5.20 13.05 8.43
C PHE A 27 6.60 12.67 8.91
N TYR A 28 6.74 12.29 10.18
CA TYR A 28 8.01 11.82 10.73
C TYR A 28 8.49 10.54 10.04
N THR A 29 7.58 9.60 9.76
CA THR A 29 7.87 8.39 8.98
C THR A 29 8.35 8.75 7.58
N LEU A 30 7.65 9.62 6.86
CA LEU A 30 8.05 10.10 5.53
C LEU A 30 9.44 10.75 5.57
N PHE A 31 9.71 11.57 6.57
CA PHE A 31 11.01 12.22 6.76
C PHE A 31 12.13 11.22 7.02
N LYS A 32 11.90 10.18 7.83
CA LYS A 32 12.87 9.11 8.07
C LYS A 32 13.11 8.26 6.83
N LEU A 33 12.05 7.97 6.07
CA LEU A 33 12.11 7.14 4.87
C LEU A 33 12.70 7.87 3.66
N ARG A 34 12.87 9.20 3.69
CA ARG A 34 13.38 9.99 2.56
C ARG A 34 14.61 9.38 1.89
N THR A 35 15.58 8.88 2.67
CA THR A 35 16.83 8.33 2.14
C THR A 35 16.57 7.03 1.39
N SER A 36 15.73 6.15 1.95
CA SER A 36 15.29 4.91 1.31
C SER A 36 14.44 5.19 0.06
N LEU A 37 13.60 6.23 0.09
CA LEU A 37 12.81 6.67 -1.07
C LEU A 37 13.71 7.18 -2.20
N PHE A 38 14.69 8.03 -1.90
CA PHE A 38 15.65 8.51 -2.89
C PHE A 38 16.48 7.36 -3.48
N GLN A 39 16.93 6.42 -2.65
CA GLN A 39 17.63 5.23 -3.12
C GLN A 39 16.73 4.34 -4.00
N GLY A 40 15.46 4.13 -3.61
CA GLY A 40 14.48 3.37 -4.39
C GLY A 40 14.21 4.00 -5.76
N ILE A 41 13.96 5.32 -5.80
CA ILE A 41 13.78 6.08 -7.05
C ILE A 41 15.03 6.00 -7.92
N SER A 42 16.21 6.22 -7.34
CA SER A 42 17.47 6.18 -8.07
C SER A 42 17.72 4.81 -8.69
N ARG A 43 17.47 3.72 -7.95
CA ARG A 43 17.57 2.35 -8.48
C ARG A 43 16.57 2.11 -9.60
N ALA A 44 15.31 2.49 -9.40
CA ALA A 44 14.27 2.36 -10.43
C ALA A 44 14.63 3.06 -11.74
N VAL A 45 15.16 4.28 -11.67
CA VAL A 45 15.60 5.03 -12.85
C VAL A 45 16.81 4.36 -13.51
N ASN A 46 17.78 3.91 -12.71
CA ASN A 46 18.96 3.21 -13.22
C ASN A 46 18.61 1.87 -13.88
N ASP A 47 17.70 1.10 -13.29
CA ASP A 47 17.24 -0.18 -13.81
C ASP A 47 16.44 0.00 -15.11
N LEU A 48 15.61 1.05 -15.20
CA LEU A 48 14.90 1.41 -16.42
C LEU A 48 15.88 1.84 -17.54
N GLN A 49 16.98 2.52 -17.19
CA GLN A 49 18.03 2.90 -18.13
C GLN A 49 18.89 1.70 -18.57
N ALA A 50 19.18 0.78 -17.64
CA ALA A 50 19.89 -0.46 -17.90
C ALA A 50 19.08 -1.42 -18.79
N ALA A 51 17.77 -1.52 -18.57
CA ALA A 51 16.86 -2.32 -19.41
C ALA A 51 16.85 -1.87 -20.88
N LYS A 52 17.02 -0.56 -21.15
CA LYS A 52 17.18 -0.02 -22.51
C LYS A 52 18.53 -0.31 -23.15
N SER A 53 19.53 -0.70 -22.35
CA SER A 53 20.93 -0.81 -22.78
C SER A 53 21.38 -2.22 -23.18
N GLY A 54 20.45 -3.19 -23.28
CA GLY A 54 20.69 -4.48 -23.96
C GLY A 54 21.81 -5.36 -23.39
N GLY A 55 21.91 -5.46 -22.06
CA GLY A 55 22.94 -6.27 -21.38
C GLY A 55 22.73 -7.79 -21.44
N LYS A 56 23.85 -8.54 -21.42
CA LYS A 56 24.04 -10.01 -21.51
C LYS A 56 22.90 -10.90 -20.97
N GLN A 57 22.72 -12.08 -21.60
CA GLN A 57 21.82 -13.14 -21.14
C GLN A 57 21.97 -13.39 -19.63
N PRO A 58 20.89 -13.21 -18.84
CA PRO A 58 20.95 -13.37 -17.40
C PRO A 58 21.32 -14.81 -17.04
N ASN A 59 22.20 -14.97 -16.05
CA ASN A 59 22.35 -16.26 -15.37
C ASN A 59 20.99 -16.65 -14.79
N ARG A 60 20.65 -17.94 -14.72
CA ARG A 60 19.37 -18.45 -14.19
C ARG A 60 19.03 -17.89 -12.80
N LEU A 61 20.03 -17.51 -12.02
CA LEU A 61 19.92 -16.95 -10.67
C LEU A 61 19.48 -15.47 -10.64
N ASN A 62 19.52 -14.77 -11.77
CA ASN A 62 19.15 -13.35 -11.92
C ASN A 62 18.11 -13.17 -13.06
N LEU A 63 17.39 -14.23 -13.41
CA LEU A 63 16.36 -14.19 -14.43
C LEU A 63 15.02 -13.89 -13.74
N ASP A 64 14.68 -12.61 -13.67
CA ASP A 64 13.38 -12.11 -13.21
C ASP A 64 12.38 -12.11 -14.38
N LEU A 65 11.10 -11.85 -14.07
CA LEU A 65 10.09 -11.55 -15.09
C LEU A 65 10.52 -10.37 -15.96
N ASP A 66 10.13 -10.44 -17.23
CA ASP A 66 10.40 -9.39 -18.20
C ASP A 66 9.76 -8.07 -17.75
N PHE A 67 10.59 -7.08 -17.45
CA PHE A 67 10.20 -5.76 -16.98
C PHE A 67 9.12 -5.12 -17.88
N THR A 68 9.20 -5.34 -19.19
CA THR A 68 8.21 -4.81 -20.15
C THR A 68 6.85 -5.45 -19.94
N LYS A 69 6.81 -6.78 -19.74
CA LYS A 69 5.57 -7.53 -19.52
C LYS A 69 4.95 -7.15 -18.17
N THR A 70 5.76 -7.02 -17.13
CA THR A 70 5.31 -6.57 -15.81
C THR A 70 4.76 -5.15 -15.86
N GLY A 71 5.44 -4.23 -16.56
CA GLY A 71 4.96 -2.86 -16.77
C GLY A 71 3.62 -2.81 -17.52
N ILE A 72 3.46 -3.61 -18.58
CA ILE A 72 2.18 -3.74 -19.30
C ILE A 72 1.09 -4.29 -18.38
N ALA A 73 1.39 -5.31 -17.58
CA ALA A 73 0.44 -5.89 -16.63
C ALA A 73 -0.04 -4.86 -15.60
N ILE A 74 0.85 -4.02 -15.06
CA ILE A 74 0.50 -2.93 -14.14
C ILE A 74 -0.46 -1.95 -14.81
N VAL A 75 -0.17 -1.53 -16.05
CA VAL A 75 -1.03 -0.59 -16.79
C VAL A 75 -2.40 -1.21 -17.07
N VAL A 76 -2.44 -2.49 -17.48
CA VAL A 76 -3.70 -3.21 -17.74
C VAL A 76 -4.54 -3.33 -16.46
N LEU A 77 -3.93 -3.68 -15.33
CA LEU A 77 -4.61 -3.80 -14.03
C LEU A 77 -4.98 -2.43 -13.43
N ALA A 78 -4.33 -1.34 -13.84
CA ALA A 78 -4.71 0.01 -13.44
C ALA A 78 -6.04 0.45 -14.06
N VAL A 79 -6.44 -0.06 -15.23
CA VAL A 79 -7.70 0.29 -15.90
C VAL A 79 -8.95 -0.07 -15.06
N PRO A 80 -9.12 -1.31 -14.57
CA PRO A 80 -10.27 -1.63 -13.71
C PRO A 80 -10.22 -0.87 -12.37
N LEU A 81 -9.04 -0.59 -11.82
CA LEU A 81 -8.90 0.22 -10.60
C LEU A 81 -9.26 1.69 -10.83
N LEU A 82 -8.97 2.24 -12.01
CA LEU A 82 -9.46 3.56 -12.41
C LEU A 82 -10.99 3.58 -12.43
N GLY A 83 -11.62 2.55 -12.99
CA GLY A 83 -13.07 2.39 -12.96
C GLY A 83 -13.63 2.35 -11.53
N LEU A 84 -12.96 1.63 -10.64
CA LEU A 84 -13.30 1.58 -9.21
C LEU A 84 -13.17 2.94 -8.52
N TYR A 85 -12.07 3.68 -8.77
CA TYR A 85 -11.88 5.01 -8.19
C TYR A 85 -12.85 6.03 -8.78
N TRP A 86 -13.26 5.88 -10.04
CA TRP A 86 -14.31 6.70 -10.62
C TRP A 86 -15.66 6.42 -9.95
N TYR A 87 -15.96 5.15 -9.70
CA TYR A 87 -17.16 4.74 -8.96
C TYR A 87 -17.18 5.31 -7.53
N PHE A 88 -16.06 5.37 -6.82
CA PHE A 88 -16.03 5.95 -5.47
C PHE A 88 -16.02 7.47 -5.47
N SER A 89 -15.13 8.09 -6.25
CA SER A 89 -14.92 9.54 -6.23
C SER A 89 -16.00 10.34 -6.95
N GLN A 90 -16.79 9.69 -7.81
CA GLN A 90 -17.79 10.35 -8.69
C GLN A 90 -17.17 11.47 -9.55
N SER A 91 -15.85 11.47 -9.73
CA SER A 91 -15.09 12.52 -10.40
C SER A 91 -14.00 11.87 -11.26
N LEU A 92 -14.13 12.01 -12.58
CA LEU A 92 -13.14 11.45 -13.50
C LEU A 92 -11.73 12.05 -13.29
N PRO A 93 -11.56 13.38 -13.10
CA PRO A 93 -10.25 13.95 -12.76
C PRO A 93 -9.67 13.37 -11.46
N GLY A 94 -10.51 13.15 -10.43
CA GLY A 94 -10.08 12.55 -9.17
C GLY A 94 -9.66 11.10 -9.31
N ALA A 95 -10.42 10.31 -10.06
CA ALA A 95 -10.09 8.92 -10.35
C ALA A 95 -8.75 8.78 -11.11
N LEU A 96 -8.52 9.61 -12.12
CA LEU A 96 -7.26 9.65 -12.86
C LEU A 96 -6.08 10.01 -11.95
N LEU A 97 -6.23 11.07 -11.16
CA LEU A 97 -5.22 11.49 -10.19
C LEU A 97 -4.86 10.37 -9.22
N LEU A 98 -5.87 9.74 -8.61
CA LEU A 98 -5.68 8.63 -7.67
C LEU A 98 -5.05 7.41 -8.32
N THR A 99 -5.38 7.09 -9.57
CA THR A 99 -4.75 6.00 -10.32
C THR A 99 -3.27 6.25 -10.53
N VAL A 100 -2.88 7.48 -10.91
CA VAL A 100 -1.48 7.87 -11.07
C VAL A 100 -0.75 7.82 -9.73
N VAL A 101 -1.34 8.38 -8.67
CA VAL A 101 -0.79 8.36 -7.32
C VAL A 101 -0.59 6.92 -6.83
N MET A 102 -1.57 6.04 -7.05
CA MET A 102 -1.48 4.61 -6.70
C MET A 102 -0.30 3.94 -7.40
N ILE A 103 -0.10 4.13 -8.70
CA ILE A 103 1.02 3.52 -9.44
C ILE A 103 2.35 4.05 -8.92
N VAL A 104 2.48 5.37 -8.76
CA VAL A 104 3.73 6.02 -8.34
C VAL A 104 4.09 5.63 -6.91
N LEU A 105 3.16 5.80 -5.96
CA LEU A 105 3.39 5.48 -4.55
C LEU A 105 3.47 3.97 -4.32
N GLY A 106 2.67 3.17 -5.01
CA GLY A 106 2.74 1.71 -4.96
C GLY A 106 4.11 1.20 -5.37
N PHE A 107 4.64 1.68 -6.50
CA PHE A 107 5.98 1.33 -6.96
C PHE A 107 7.08 1.80 -5.99
N LEU A 108 7.03 3.07 -5.58
CA LEU A 108 7.99 3.68 -4.67
C LEU A 108 8.04 2.96 -3.31
N PHE A 109 6.87 2.70 -2.72
CA PHE A 109 6.73 2.10 -1.40
C PHE A 109 6.95 0.59 -1.45
N ALA A 110 6.65 -0.10 -2.55
CA ALA A 110 7.09 -1.47 -2.77
C ALA A 110 8.61 -1.59 -2.74
N ALA A 111 9.33 -0.67 -3.41
CA ALA A 111 10.80 -0.66 -3.40
C ALA A 111 11.38 -0.43 -1.98
N VAL A 112 10.80 0.50 -1.21
CA VAL A 112 11.23 0.76 0.17
C VAL A 112 10.89 -0.39 1.11
N ALA A 113 9.67 -0.93 1.02
CA ALA A 113 9.23 -2.07 1.82
C ALA A 113 10.10 -3.29 1.54
N GLY A 114 10.27 -3.64 0.26
CA GLY A 114 11.17 -4.71 -0.17
C GLY A 114 12.57 -4.52 0.39
N TYR A 115 13.21 -3.36 0.18
CA TYR A 115 14.55 -3.09 0.68
C TYR A 115 14.69 -3.29 2.20
N LEU A 116 13.78 -2.72 3.00
CA LEU A 116 13.84 -2.84 4.45
C LEU A 116 13.62 -4.29 4.91
N VAL A 117 12.69 -5.00 4.27
CA VAL A 117 12.39 -6.39 4.59
C VAL A 117 13.51 -7.34 4.18
N GLY A 118 14.10 -7.16 3.00
CA GLY A 118 15.23 -7.97 2.54
C GLY A 118 16.44 -7.87 3.47
N LEU A 119 16.67 -6.68 4.04
CA LEU A 119 17.77 -6.43 4.98
C LEU A 119 17.45 -6.83 6.42
N LEU A 120 16.30 -6.41 6.96
CA LEU A 120 15.96 -6.47 8.38
C LEU A 120 14.91 -7.55 8.72
N GLY A 121 14.14 -8.03 7.73
CA GLY A 121 13.03 -8.97 7.88
C GLY A 121 11.64 -8.30 7.86
N SER A 122 10.56 -9.09 7.68
CA SER A 122 9.18 -8.58 7.58
C SER A 122 8.71 -7.81 8.81
N SER A 123 9.20 -8.17 10.00
CA SER A 123 8.88 -7.47 11.24
C SER A 123 9.27 -6.00 11.23
N ASN A 124 10.21 -5.62 10.37
CA ASN A 124 10.68 -4.25 10.19
C ASN A 124 10.05 -3.57 8.96
N ASN A 125 9.07 -4.20 8.30
CA ASN A 125 8.35 -3.58 7.18
C ASN A 125 7.49 -2.42 7.71
N PRO A 126 7.70 -1.16 7.30
CA PRO A 126 6.93 -0.03 7.78
C PRO A 126 5.54 0.09 7.11
N ILE A 127 4.82 -1.03 6.92
CA ILE A 127 3.56 -1.09 6.15
C ILE A 127 2.54 -0.09 6.66
N SER A 128 2.37 0.01 7.98
CA SER A 128 1.42 0.94 8.60
C SER A 128 1.76 2.40 8.28
N GLY A 129 3.04 2.77 8.33
CA GLY A 129 3.51 4.11 7.99
C GLY A 129 3.40 4.44 6.51
N LEU A 130 3.71 3.47 5.63
CA LEU A 130 3.57 3.61 4.17
C LEU A 130 2.10 3.80 3.78
N THR A 131 1.20 3.00 4.36
CA THR A 131 -0.26 3.08 4.12
C THR A 131 -0.82 4.43 4.54
N LEU A 132 -0.47 4.89 5.75
CA LEU A 132 -0.91 6.18 6.27
C LEU A 132 -0.38 7.34 5.42
N SER A 133 0.87 7.25 4.98
CA SER A 133 1.48 8.24 4.09
C SER A 133 0.75 8.32 2.74
N THR A 134 0.42 7.17 2.14
CA THR A 134 -0.39 7.10 0.92
C THR A 134 -1.74 7.74 1.11
N LEU A 135 -2.41 7.43 2.22
CA LEU A 135 -3.70 7.98 2.58
C LEU A 135 -3.63 9.51 2.67
N LEU A 136 -2.68 10.05 3.41
CA LEU A 136 -2.51 11.49 3.59
C LEU A 136 -2.19 12.21 2.27
N ILE A 137 -1.25 11.70 1.48
CA ILE A 137 -0.89 12.28 0.19
C ILE A 137 -2.12 12.29 -0.74
N SER A 138 -2.81 11.16 -0.83
CA SER A 138 -4.01 11.02 -1.66
C SER A 138 -5.15 11.93 -1.19
N ALA A 139 -5.38 12.04 0.12
CA ALA A 139 -6.39 12.91 0.71
C ALA A 139 -6.13 14.38 0.40
N ILE A 140 -4.89 14.86 0.61
CA ILE A 140 -4.52 16.26 0.35
C ILE A 140 -4.70 16.59 -1.14
N LEU A 141 -4.31 15.69 -2.03
CA LEU A 141 -4.46 15.85 -3.48
C LEU A 141 -5.94 15.90 -3.89
N MET A 142 -6.78 15.02 -3.33
CA MET A 142 -8.23 14.99 -3.61
C MET A 142 -8.94 16.25 -3.11
N VAL A 143 -8.60 16.73 -1.91
CA VAL A 143 -9.10 18.01 -1.37
C VAL A 143 -8.64 19.17 -2.26
N GLY A 144 -7.40 19.16 -2.74
CA GLY A 144 -6.86 20.19 -3.62
C GLY A 144 -7.59 20.34 -4.95
N ILE A 145 -8.21 19.27 -5.47
CA ILE A 145 -9.04 19.30 -6.68
C ILE A 145 -10.55 19.41 -6.40
N GLY A 146 -10.92 19.64 -5.14
CA GLY A 146 -12.31 19.83 -4.72
C GLY A 146 -13.13 18.54 -4.56
N VAL A 147 -12.52 17.36 -4.62
CA VAL A 147 -13.22 16.09 -4.35
C VAL A 147 -13.15 15.79 -2.86
N THR A 148 -14.21 16.16 -2.15
CA THR A 148 -14.33 16.04 -0.69
C THR A 148 -15.56 15.22 -0.29
N GLY A 149 -15.70 14.97 1.01
CA GLY A 149 -16.79 14.17 1.56
C GLY A 149 -16.62 12.68 1.33
N GLN A 150 -17.68 11.91 1.61
CA GLN A 150 -17.62 10.45 1.69
C GLN A 150 -17.10 9.78 0.40
N ALA A 151 -17.44 10.32 -0.77
CA ALA A 151 -16.94 9.85 -2.06
C ALA A 151 -15.40 9.94 -2.18
N GLY A 152 -14.82 11.09 -1.78
CA GLY A 152 -13.37 11.28 -1.77
C GLY A 152 -12.67 10.36 -0.76
N VAL A 153 -13.27 10.20 0.43
CA VAL A 153 -12.76 9.33 1.50
C VAL A 153 -12.66 7.88 1.04
N LEU A 154 -13.73 7.33 0.46
CA LEU A 154 -13.75 5.95 -0.03
C LEU A 154 -12.69 5.72 -1.11
N ALA A 155 -12.51 6.66 -2.03
CA ALA A 155 -11.52 6.55 -3.08
C ALA A 155 -10.08 6.59 -2.53
N VAL A 156 -9.80 7.46 -1.55
CA VAL A 156 -8.50 7.57 -0.89
C VAL A 156 -8.17 6.33 -0.07
N LEU A 157 -9.14 5.78 0.68
CA LEU A 157 -8.97 4.52 1.41
C LEU A 157 -8.70 3.35 0.47
N GLY A 158 -9.36 3.34 -0.70
CA GLY A 158 -9.10 2.36 -1.76
C GLY A 158 -7.64 2.38 -2.22
N VAL A 159 -7.10 3.57 -2.56
CA VAL A 159 -5.68 3.71 -2.95
C VAL A 159 -4.74 3.30 -1.83
N ALA A 160 -5.01 3.71 -0.59
CA ALA A 160 -4.21 3.33 0.56
C ALA A 160 -4.17 1.81 0.75
N GLY A 161 -5.31 1.13 0.59
CA GLY A 161 -5.41 -0.33 0.65
C GLY A 161 -4.60 -1.04 -0.42
N VAL A 162 -4.68 -0.60 -1.68
CA VAL A 162 -3.89 -1.20 -2.77
C VAL A 162 -2.38 -1.04 -2.52
N VAL A 163 -1.94 0.14 -2.10
CA VAL A 163 -0.52 0.39 -1.81
C VAL A 163 -0.06 -0.39 -0.57
N CYS A 164 -0.92 -0.57 0.44
CA CYS A 164 -0.66 -1.44 1.59
C CYS A 164 -0.36 -2.88 1.15
N CYS A 165 -1.22 -3.46 0.32
CA CYS A 165 -1.03 -4.80 -0.22
C CYS A 165 0.26 -4.90 -1.05
N ALA A 166 0.53 -3.91 -1.91
CA ALA A 166 1.75 -3.86 -2.71
C ALA A 166 3.02 -3.85 -1.85
N ALA A 167 3.05 -3.04 -0.78
CA ALA A 167 4.18 -2.98 0.15
C ALA A 167 4.36 -4.28 0.96
N GLY A 168 3.25 -4.95 1.31
CA GLY A 168 3.28 -6.26 1.97
C GLY A 168 3.88 -7.34 1.06
N ILE A 169 3.32 -7.50 -0.13
CA ILE A 169 3.73 -8.52 -1.12
C ILE A 169 5.17 -8.28 -1.59
N ALA A 170 5.58 -7.02 -1.79
CA ALA A 170 6.97 -6.72 -2.14
C ALA A 170 7.97 -7.15 -1.05
N GLY A 171 7.58 -7.02 0.21
CA GLY A 171 8.38 -7.51 1.34
C GLY A 171 8.47 -9.03 1.36
N ASP A 172 7.36 -9.72 1.14
CA ASP A 172 7.30 -11.18 1.10
C ASP A 172 8.16 -11.75 -0.05
N MET A 173 7.98 -11.20 -1.25
CA MET A 173 8.78 -11.54 -2.42
C MET A 173 10.28 -11.37 -2.20
N LEU A 174 10.73 -10.30 -1.53
CA LEU A 174 12.17 -10.14 -1.26
C LEU A 174 12.71 -11.18 -0.27
N GLN A 175 11.88 -11.70 0.65
CA GLN A 175 12.30 -12.81 1.51
C GLN A 175 12.39 -14.10 0.73
N ASP A 176 11.41 -14.37 -0.13
CA ASP A 176 11.41 -15.53 -1.02
C ASP A 176 12.61 -15.52 -1.95
N LEU A 177 12.93 -14.36 -2.55
CA LEU A 177 14.11 -14.20 -3.40
C LEU A 177 15.41 -14.38 -2.61
N LYS A 178 15.47 -13.94 -1.35
CA LYS A 178 16.63 -14.13 -0.47
C LYS A 178 16.86 -15.61 -0.16
N VAL A 179 15.82 -16.32 0.28
CA VAL A 179 15.86 -17.77 0.55
C VAL A 179 16.15 -18.53 -0.74
N GLY A 180 15.51 -18.14 -1.83
CA GLY A 180 15.71 -18.67 -3.17
C GLY A 180 17.14 -18.53 -3.64
N HIS A 181 17.78 -17.39 -3.44
CA HIS A 181 19.17 -17.18 -3.77
C HIS A 181 20.09 -18.12 -2.99
N ILE A 182 19.85 -18.32 -1.70
CA ILE A 182 20.61 -19.24 -0.84
C ILE A 182 20.46 -20.70 -1.30
N LEU A 183 19.24 -21.10 -1.68
CA LEU A 183 18.94 -22.46 -2.13
C LEU A 183 19.25 -22.72 -3.61
N GLY A 184 19.67 -21.70 -4.36
CA GLY A 184 19.94 -21.80 -5.79
C GLY A 184 18.69 -21.89 -6.67
N GLY A 185 17.58 -21.32 -6.23
CA GLY A 185 16.30 -21.17 -6.94
C GLY A 185 16.37 -20.22 -8.14
N THR A 186 15.27 -20.16 -8.90
CA THR A 186 15.16 -19.32 -10.12
C THR A 186 14.12 -18.22 -9.87
N PRO A 187 14.49 -16.93 -9.86
CA PRO A 187 13.61 -15.83 -9.45
C PRO A 187 12.25 -15.76 -10.15
N TRP A 188 12.18 -15.83 -11.49
CA TRP A 188 10.90 -15.73 -12.20
C TRP A 188 9.87 -16.79 -11.79
N LYS A 189 10.32 -17.97 -11.33
CA LYS A 189 9.42 -19.03 -10.86
C LYS A 189 8.79 -18.67 -9.52
N MET A 190 9.54 -17.99 -8.65
CA MET A 190 9.06 -17.50 -7.36
C MET A 190 8.05 -16.38 -7.57
N GLU A 191 8.37 -15.42 -8.43
CA GLU A 191 7.46 -14.34 -8.80
C GLU A 191 6.13 -14.87 -9.37
N LEU A 192 6.20 -15.88 -10.25
CA LEU A 192 5.00 -16.51 -10.80
C LEU A 192 4.20 -17.27 -9.73
N ALA A 193 4.87 -18.00 -8.84
CA ALA A 193 4.23 -18.70 -7.75
C ALA A 193 3.50 -17.73 -6.81
N GLU A 194 4.11 -16.60 -6.50
CA GLU A 194 3.51 -15.55 -5.68
C GLU A 194 2.31 -14.90 -6.36
N ILE A 195 2.39 -14.59 -7.66
CA ILE A 195 1.25 -14.05 -8.42
C ILE A 195 0.04 -15.01 -8.31
N ILE A 196 0.28 -16.32 -8.43
CA ILE A 196 -0.77 -17.33 -8.26
C ILE A 196 -1.28 -17.34 -6.82
N GLY A 197 -0.38 -17.35 -5.83
CA GLY A 197 -0.70 -17.34 -4.41
C GLY A 197 -1.57 -16.15 -4.01
N VAL A 198 -1.15 -14.94 -4.36
CA VAL A 198 -1.89 -13.69 -4.09
C VAL A 198 -3.24 -13.69 -4.80
N THR A 199 -3.32 -14.18 -6.04
CA THR A 199 -4.60 -14.25 -6.78
C THR A 199 -5.60 -15.17 -6.07
N ILE A 200 -5.15 -16.36 -5.65
CA ILE A 200 -6.00 -17.30 -4.91
C ILE A 200 -6.37 -16.72 -3.55
N ALA A 201 -5.39 -16.16 -2.81
CA ALA A 201 -5.62 -15.55 -1.51
C ALA A 201 -6.63 -14.40 -1.60
N ALA A 202 -6.54 -13.54 -2.61
CA ALA A 202 -7.49 -12.44 -2.82
C ALA A 202 -8.93 -12.94 -3.05
N LEU A 203 -9.11 -14.04 -3.78
CA LEU A 203 -10.43 -14.64 -4.00
C LEU A 203 -10.98 -15.32 -2.74
N VAL A 204 -10.11 -15.94 -1.94
CA VAL A 204 -10.51 -16.68 -0.73
C VAL A 204 -10.77 -15.74 0.44
N LEU A 205 -9.97 -14.69 0.63
CA LEU A 205 -10.04 -13.78 1.79
C LEU A 205 -11.36 -13.02 1.91
N ILE A 206 -12.11 -12.88 0.81
CA ILE A 206 -13.43 -12.23 0.81
C ILE A 206 -14.40 -12.95 1.75
N TRP A 207 -14.41 -14.28 1.75
CA TRP A 207 -15.34 -15.09 2.54
C TRP A 207 -15.17 -14.95 4.06
N PRO A 208 -13.97 -15.17 4.64
CA PRO A 208 -13.78 -14.99 6.07
C PRO A 208 -14.01 -13.54 6.49
N MET A 209 -13.70 -12.54 5.66
CA MET A 209 -14.00 -11.14 5.98
C MET A 209 -15.51 -10.88 6.08
N ILE A 210 -16.33 -11.40 5.15
CA ILE A 210 -17.79 -11.29 5.23
C ILE A 210 -18.35 -12.02 6.45
N VAL A 211 -17.84 -13.22 6.75
CA VAL A 211 -18.29 -13.99 7.91
C VAL A 211 -17.94 -13.26 9.20
N LEU A 212 -16.72 -12.72 9.30
CA LEU A 212 -16.24 -12.00 10.47
C LEU A 212 -17.05 -10.73 10.73
N ASP A 213 -17.33 -9.97 9.67
CA ASP A 213 -18.14 -8.75 9.75
C ASP A 213 -19.60 -9.06 10.13
N ARG A 214 -20.19 -10.15 9.63
CA ARG A 214 -21.55 -10.55 10.01
C ARG A 214 -21.68 -10.99 11.46
N VAL A 215 -20.65 -11.61 12.04
CA VAL A 215 -20.70 -12.15 13.40
C VAL A 215 -20.34 -11.10 14.43
N TYR A 216 -19.28 -10.31 14.19
CA TYR A 216 -18.74 -9.38 15.18
C TYR A 216 -18.89 -7.91 14.81
N GLU A 217 -19.20 -7.57 13.56
CA GLU A 217 -19.14 -6.22 12.98
C GLU A 217 -17.74 -5.58 13.09
N ILE A 218 -17.07 -5.36 11.96
CA ILE A 218 -15.72 -4.80 11.96
C ILE A 218 -15.76 -3.37 12.50
N GLY A 219 -15.03 -3.12 13.59
CA GLY A 219 -15.04 -1.83 14.29
C GLY A 219 -15.90 -1.82 15.56
N SER A 220 -16.56 -2.93 15.90
CA SER A 220 -17.26 -3.08 17.18
C SER A 220 -16.30 -3.15 18.38
N ALA A 221 -16.84 -3.18 19.60
CA ALA A 221 -16.05 -3.39 20.81
C ALA A 221 -15.40 -4.79 20.86
N GLU A 222 -16.01 -5.77 20.20
CA GLU A 222 -15.54 -7.16 20.15
C GLU A 222 -14.48 -7.36 19.07
N LEU A 223 -14.58 -6.61 17.97
CA LEU A 223 -13.62 -6.60 16.88
C LEU A 223 -13.16 -5.17 16.55
N PRO A 224 -12.38 -4.52 17.45
CA PRO A 224 -11.96 -3.16 17.24
C PRO A 224 -11.02 -3.09 16.02
N ALA A 225 -11.28 -2.13 15.13
CA ALA A 225 -10.46 -1.85 13.97
C ALA A 225 -9.66 -0.57 14.20
N PRO A 226 -8.60 -0.58 15.05
CA PRO A 226 -7.96 0.65 15.51
C PRO A 226 -7.33 1.46 14.38
N GLN A 227 -6.70 0.82 13.39
CA GLN A 227 -6.16 1.52 12.23
C GLN A 227 -7.25 2.11 11.35
N ALA A 228 -8.31 1.35 11.04
CA ALA A 228 -9.42 1.86 10.24
C ALA A 228 -10.17 2.98 10.96
N GLY A 229 -10.39 2.85 12.27
CA GLY A 229 -11.02 3.87 13.11
C GLY A 229 -10.18 5.14 13.20
N LEU A 230 -8.85 5.02 13.27
CA LEU A 230 -7.93 6.14 13.21
C LEU A 230 -7.97 6.82 11.82
N MET A 231 -7.95 6.05 10.73
CA MET A 231 -8.06 6.57 9.37
C MET A 231 -9.41 7.26 9.11
N ALA A 232 -10.50 6.73 9.65
CA ALA A 232 -11.84 7.31 9.56
C ALA A 232 -11.99 8.61 10.37
N LEU A 233 -11.13 8.86 11.37
CA LEU A 233 -11.10 10.13 12.10
C LEU A 233 -10.35 11.23 11.33
N MET A 234 -9.58 10.87 10.30
CA MET A 234 -8.82 11.80 9.46
C MET A 234 -9.56 12.20 8.18
N SER A 235 -10.67 11.52 7.89
CA SER A 235 -11.44 11.58 6.65
C SER A 235 -12.72 12.38 6.83
#